data_AF-A0A971TRA5-F1
#
_entry.id   AF-A0A971TRA5-F1
#
_cell.length_a   1.000
_cell.length_b   1.000
_cell.length_c   1.000
_cell.angle_alpha   90.00
_cell.angle_beta   90.00
_cell.angle_gamma   90.00
#
_symmetry.space_group_name_H-M   'P 1'
#
loop_
_entity.id
_entity.type
_entity.pdbx_description
1 polymer ?
#
loop_
_entity_poly.entity_id
_entity_poly.type
_entity_poly.pdbx_seq_one_letter_code
_entity_poly.pdbx_strand_id
1 'polypeptide(L)'
;MKIDYTDLYPLLKNTALEPWIEQLPERIARGLRHERHGHLPEWEAVLAALPLVEATSPSLTRRSDVPVAYTATTPHPTNFFDPKEQTAHLVGNLPHWRQDGCLYFVTFRLADSLPSGKLNDLRIEKETWLKQHPEPSRDSPDHSGWQREYKTRFQDRIEKWLDAGHGRCILRPPEIRRVAEQALHHFDGDHYRIDSFVVMPNHVHVLVAPLKQYTLSDIVKAWKSYTAHVLVSRFGIAAPVWQKEYFDHIVRSPEHLEKFRTYIIDNPKRLARLCDEAVASTKSPLVEATSPSLNSTCDEDVASTKSPLVEATSPSLARRSDVPVASKNNASTNPNIELKHEVRIDGPEIDGLADQLKVFHPWRKGPFHLHGIHIDTEWRSDWKWDRVLPHLQPLEGRAILDVGCGNGYHCWRMLGEGARLAIGIDPSLGFVCQFFAMQHFIRDSRAWVLPLGIEDLPPAPGAFDTVFSMGVLYHRKSPIEHIEQLCSFLRPGGELVIETLVVDGPEGYSLIPHDRYAKMRNVWFIPSVPTLELWLKRCGLKNIRTVDRCATSTEEQRSTDWMTYESLPDFLDPADASKTIEGHPAPQRAVIIADA
;
A
#
# COMPACT_ATOMS: atom_id res chain seq x y z
N MET A 1 -10.98 -5.74 7.16
CA MET A 1 -10.37 -6.22 5.91
C MET A 1 -10.71 -7.69 5.67
N LYS A 2 -11.08 -8.07 4.43
CA LYS A 2 -11.13 -9.49 3.99
C LYS A 2 -9.83 -9.82 3.26
N ILE A 3 -9.37 -11.07 3.31
CA ILE A 3 -8.27 -11.53 2.45
C ILE A 3 -8.68 -11.31 1.00
N ASP A 4 -8.03 -10.36 0.33
CA ASP A 4 -8.39 -9.88 -1.00
C ASP A 4 -7.13 -9.64 -1.82
N TYR A 5 -7.07 -10.29 -2.98
CA TYR A 5 -5.96 -10.20 -3.93
C TYR A 5 -6.28 -9.33 -5.14
N THR A 6 -7.39 -8.57 -5.12
CA THR A 6 -7.82 -7.76 -6.26
C THR A 6 -6.76 -6.76 -6.72
N ASP A 7 -5.95 -6.21 -5.80
CA ASP A 7 -4.86 -5.29 -6.13
C ASP A 7 -3.59 -5.96 -6.66
N LEU A 8 -3.47 -7.29 -6.54
CA LEU A 8 -2.37 -8.04 -7.12
C LEU A 8 -2.49 -8.08 -8.65
N TYR A 9 -3.69 -8.37 -9.17
CA TYR A 9 -3.86 -8.65 -10.61
C TYR A 9 -3.44 -7.50 -11.54
N PRO A 10 -3.73 -6.21 -11.24
CA PRO A 10 -3.23 -5.10 -12.04
C PRO A 10 -1.69 -5.03 -12.11
N LEU A 11 -0.98 -5.48 -11.07
CA LEU A 11 0.49 -5.48 -11.03
C LEU A 11 1.10 -6.57 -11.90
N LEU A 12 0.34 -7.63 -12.17
CA LEU A 12 0.79 -8.74 -13.03
C LEU A 12 0.62 -8.41 -14.52
N LYS A 13 -0.22 -7.44 -14.87
CA LYS A 13 -0.46 -7.03 -16.27
C LYS A 13 0.81 -6.50 -16.92
N ASN A 14 1.03 -6.84 -18.18
CA ASN A 14 2.22 -6.47 -18.96
C ASN A 14 3.53 -6.99 -18.34
N THR A 15 3.46 -8.12 -17.62
CA THR A 15 4.63 -8.82 -17.07
C THR A 15 4.61 -10.29 -17.50
N ALA A 16 5.71 -11.01 -17.29
CA ALA A 16 5.77 -12.46 -17.50
C ALA A 16 4.77 -13.24 -16.61
N LEU A 17 4.20 -12.61 -15.57
CA LEU A 17 3.20 -13.18 -14.68
C LEU A 17 1.76 -12.92 -15.15
N GLU A 18 1.53 -12.21 -16.25
CA GLU A 18 0.17 -11.94 -16.73
C GLU A 18 -0.73 -13.19 -16.89
N PRO A 19 -0.23 -14.36 -17.35
CA PRO A 19 -1.03 -15.58 -17.43
C PRO A 19 -1.55 -16.08 -16.08
N TRP A 20 -0.99 -15.62 -14.96
CA TRP A 20 -1.48 -15.95 -13.62
C TRP A 20 -2.82 -15.29 -13.31
N ILE A 21 -3.20 -14.20 -13.97
CA ILE A 21 -4.46 -13.47 -13.71
C ILE A 21 -5.68 -14.39 -13.90
N GLU A 22 -5.63 -15.30 -14.87
CA GLU A 22 -6.73 -16.23 -15.14
C GLU A 22 -6.73 -17.45 -14.20
N GLN A 23 -5.55 -17.88 -13.74
CA GLN A 23 -5.39 -19.14 -13.00
C GLN A 23 -5.34 -18.98 -11.49
N LEU A 24 -4.81 -17.87 -10.98
CA LEU A 24 -4.67 -17.64 -9.55
C LEU A 24 -6.00 -17.55 -8.81
N PRO A 25 -7.06 -16.88 -9.32
CA PRO A 25 -8.31 -16.75 -8.56
C PRO A 25 -8.87 -18.09 -8.07
N GLU A 26 -8.90 -19.11 -8.94
CA GLU A 26 -9.38 -20.45 -8.59
C GLU A 26 -8.45 -21.16 -7.59
N ARG A 27 -7.12 -21.05 -7.80
CA ARG A 27 -6.11 -21.67 -6.94
C ARG A 27 -6.09 -21.05 -5.54
N ILE A 28 -6.19 -19.73 -5.44
CA ILE A 28 -6.31 -19.00 -4.17
C ILE A 28 -7.61 -19.37 -3.47
N ALA A 29 -8.75 -19.37 -4.17
CA ALA A 29 -10.03 -19.77 -3.60
C ALA A 29 -9.97 -21.21 -3.03
N ARG A 30 -9.26 -22.11 -3.73
CA ARG A 30 -8.98 -23.46 -3.25
C ARG A 30 -8.09 -23.47 -2.00
N GLY A 31 -7.04 -22.65 -1.97
CA GLY A 31 -6.15 -22.48 -0.81
C GLY A 31 -6.88 -21.99 0.43
N LEU A 32 -7.84 -21.07 0.27
CA LEU A 32 -8.63 -20.47 1.35
C LEU A 32 -9.83 -21.30 1.82
N ARG A 33 -9.99 -22.56 1.40
CA ARG A 33 -11.13 -23.39 1.85
C ARG A 33 -11.04 -23.77 3.33
N HIS A 34 -12.11 -23.47 4.08
CA HIS A 34 -12.22 -23.67 5.54
C HIS A 34 -11.97 -25.10 6.03
N GLU A 35 -12.21 -26.11 5.20
CA GLU A 35 -12.11 -27.53 5.57
C GLU A 35 -10.68 -27.98 5.90
N ARG A 36 -9.67 -27.14 5.64
CA ARG A 36 -8.27 -27.43 5.99
C ARG A 36 -7.84 -26.91 7.37
N HIS A 37 -8.49 -25.89 7.93
CA HIS A 37 -8.10 -25.24 9.19
C HIS A 37 -9.29 -24.54 9.89
N GLY A 38 -9.65 -25.00 11.09
CA GLY A 38 -10.85 -24.55 11.81
C GLY A 38 -10.88 -23.10 12.30
N HIS A 39 -9.74 -22.38 12.28
CA HIS A 39 -9.61 -21.01 12.81
C HIS A 39 -9.77 -19.90 11.77
N LEU A 40 -9.88 -20.21 10.47
CA LEU A 40 -9.95 -19.18 9.43
C LEU A 40 -11.07 -18.15 9.65
N PRO A 41 -12.33 -18.53 10.01
CA PRO A 41 -13.38 -17.55 10.26
C PRO A 41 -13.06 -16.58 11.42
N GLU A 42 -12.40 -17.08 12.46
CA GLU A 42 -11.95 -16.28 13.61
C GLU A 42 -10.87 -15.29 13.18
N TRP A 43 -9.87 -15.74 12.42
CA TRP A 43 -8.82 -14.89 11.88
C TRP A 43 -9.35 -13.81 10.94
N GLU A 44 -10.27 -14.15 10.04
CA GLU A 44 -10.92 -13.18 9.15
C GLU A 44 -11.74 -12.15 9.94
N ALA A 45 -12.41 -12.56 11.03
CA ALA A 45 -13.12 -11.64 11.91
C ALA A 45 -12.17 -10.65 12.61
N VAL A 46 -11.01 -11.12 13.07
CA VAL A 46 -9.98 -10.23 13.65
C VAL A 46 -9.41 -9.28 12.60
N LEU A 47 -9.05 -9.77 11.40
CA LEU A 47 -8.63 -8.93 10.28
C LEU A 47 -9.71 -7.91 9.87
N ALA A 48 -10.98 -8.26 10.02
CA ALA A 48 -12.11 -7.36 9.83
C ALA A 48 -12.17 -6.24 10.87
N ALA A 49 -11.82 -6.57 12.11
CA ALA A 49 -11.89 -5.69 13.28
C ALA A 49 -10.60 -4.92 13.59
N LEU A 50 -9.50 -5.16 12.86
CA LEU A 50 -8.26 -4.41 13.05
C LEU A 50 -8.51 -2.91 12.94
N PRO A 51 -7.94 -2.10 13.85
CA PRO A 51 -8.19 -0.67 13.93
C PRO A 51 -7.83 0.01 12.62
N LEU A 52 -8.69 0.91 12.17
CA LEU A 52 -8.30 1.81 11.10
C LEU A 52 -7.25 2.74 11.65
N VAL A 53 -6.04 2.66 11.10
CA VAL A 53 -5.12 3.79 11.22
C VAL A 53 -5.74 4.90 10.39
N GLU A 54 -6.44 5.81 11.06
CA GLU A 54 -6.70 7.12 10.50
C GLU A 54 -5.37 7.64 9.98
N ALA A 55 -5.34 8.16 8.76
CA ALA A 55 -4.24 9.00 8.35
C ALA A 55 -4.24 10.20 9.30
N THR A 56 -3.59 10.06 10.46
CA THR A 56 -3.25 11.13 11.38
C THR A 56 -2.52 12.11 10.52
N SER A 57 -3.21 13.22 10.19
CA SER A 57 -2.79 14.12 9.12
C SER A 57 -1.36 14.55 9.36
N PRO A 58 -0.39 14.12 8.53
CA PRO A 58 0.79 14.93 8.33
C PRO A 58 0.40 15.92 7.23
N SER A 59 0.84 17.17 7.38
CA SER A 59 0.90 18.15 6.30
C SER A 59 1.27 17.48 4.96
N LEU A 60 0.68 17.94 3.85
CA LEU A 60 1.07 17.55 2.49
C LEU A 60 2.59 17.55 2.36
N THR A 61 3.19 16.36 2.39
CA THR A 61 4.66 16.19 2.29
C THR A 61 5.04 15.50 0.98
N ARG A 62 4.06 15.00 0.21
CA ARG A 62 4.31 14.23 -1.02
C ARG A 62 3.51 14.75 -2.23
N ARG A 63 4.19 14.83 -3.37
CA ARG A 63 3.64 15.28 -4.66
C ARG A 63 2.54 14.35 -5.20
N SER A 64 2.48 13.10 -4.74
CA SER A 64 1.48 12.08 -5.08
C SER A 64 0.10 12.32 -4.45
N ASP A 65 0.02 13.15 -3.40
CA ASP A 65 -1.21 13.33 -2.63
C ASP A 65 -2.10 14.43 -3.22
N VAL A 66 -1.56 15.23 -4.15
CA VAL A 66 -2.32 16.24 -4.90
C VAL A 66 -3.17 15.54 -5.97
N PRO A 67 -4.50 15.76 -5.99
CA PRO A 67 -5.34 15.21 -7.05
C PRO A 67 -4.88 15.65 -8.43
N VAL A 68 -5.02 14.79 -9.44
CA VAL A 68 -4.80 15.15 -10.83
C VAL A 68 -6.16 15.18 -11.52
N ALA A 69 -6.45 16.27 -12.22
CA ALA A 69 -7.66 16.35 -13.03
C ALA A 69 -7.51 15.45 -14.27
N TYR A 70 -8.52 14.64 -14.54
CA TYR A 70 -8.65 13.90 -15.78
C TYR A 70 -9.31 14.78 -16.85
N THR A 71 -8.86 14.65 -18.09
CA THR A 71 -9.49 15.26 -19.27
C THR A 71 -9.45 14.25 -20.41
N ALA A 72 -10.60 14.03 -21.05
CA ALA A 72 -10.72 13.13 -22.18
C ALA A 72 -9.84 13.61 -23.34
N THR A 73 -9.11 12.68 -23.96
CA THR A 73 -8.17 12.97 -25.07
C THR A 73 -8.87 13.23 -26.40
N THR A 74 -10.12 12.78 -26.55
CA THR A 74 -10.92 12.99 -27.75
C THR A 74 -12.13 13.88 -27.45
N PRO A 75 -12.30 15.02 -28.14
CA PRO A 75 -13.52 15.81 -28.07
C PRO A 75 -14.71 14.96 -28.52
N HIS A 76 -15.84 15.11 -27.83
CA HIS A 76 -17.06 14.41 -28.18
C HIS A 76 -18.16 15.40 -28.55
N PRO A 77 -19.03 15.08 -29.53
CA PRO A 77 -20.21 15.87 -29.79
C PRO A 77 -21.13 15.77 -28.56
N THR A 78 -21.23 16.85 -27.81
CA THR A 78 -22.10 16.98 -26.65
C THR A 78 -23.18 18.00 -26.94
N ASN A 79 -24.43 17.68 -26.61
CA ASN A 79 -25.49 18.67 -26.69
C ASN A 79 -25.35 19.63 -25.51
N PHE A 80 -25.64 20.91 -25.77
CA PHE A 80 -25.84 21.90 -24.74
C PHE A 80 -27.33 22.04 -24.49
N PHE A 81 -27.68 22.59 -23.33
CA PHE A 81 -29.07 22.90 -22.99
C PHE A 81 -29.77 23.66 -24.13
N ASP A 82 -30.92 23.13 -24.59
CA ASP A 82 -31.80 23.80 -25.54
C ASP A 82 -33.11 24.16 -24.82
N PRO A 83 -33.39 25.46 -24.60
CA PRO A 83 -34.62 25.90 -23.94
C PRO A 83 -35.91 25.56 -24.69
N LYS A 84 -35.83 25.11 -25.95
CA LYS A 84 -36.99 24.70 -26.77
C LYS A 84 -37.33 23.23 -26.63
N GLU A 85 -36.43 22.40 -26.10
CA GLU A 85 -36.67 20.98 -25.89
C GLU A 85 -37.32 20.71 -24.53
N GLN A 86 -38.03 19.59 -24.42
CA GLN A 86 -38.75 19.24 -23.19
C GLN A 86 -37.77 18.88 -22.08
N THR A 87 -37.88 19.57 -20.93
CA THR A 87 -37.10 19.24 -19.74
C THR A 87 -37.92 18.40 -18.76
N ALA A 88 -37.31 17.36 -18.18
CA ALA A 88 -37.87 16.69 -17.01
C ALA A 88 -37.35 17.34 -15.72
N HIS A 89 -38.25 17.57 -14.75
CA HIS A 89 -37.91 18.10 -13.43
C HIS A 89 -38.10 17.01 -12.37
N LEU A 90 -37.04 16.69 -11.64
CA LEU A 90 -37.15 15.87 -10.43
C LEU A 90 -37.17 16.76 -9.20
N VAL A 91 -38.09 16.45 -8.27
CA VAL A 91 -38.26 17.19 -7.02
C VAL A 91 -37.53 16.47 -5.89
N GLY A 92 -36.53 17.13 -5.30
CA GLY A 92 -35.79 16.78 -4.07
C GLY A 92 -35.49 18.06 -3.27
N ASN A 93 -34.48 18.09 -2.37
CA ASN A 93 -34.09 19.37 -1.74
C ASN A 93 -33.36 20.31 -2.72
N LEU A 94 -32.84 19.78 -3.83
CA LEU A 94 -32.26 20.53 -4.94
C LEU A 94 -33.07 20.31 -6.24
N PRO A 95 -33.25 21.35 -7.07
CA PRO A 95 -33.93 21.21 -8.36
C PRO A 95 -32.99 20.56 -9.39
N HIS A 96 -33.39 19.41 -9.92
CA HIS A 96 -32.63 18.66 -10.94
C HIS A 96 -33.32 18.77 -12.29
N TRP A 97 -32.66 19.42 -13.27
CA TRP A 97 -33.19 19.64 -14.62
C TRP A 97 -32.59 18.61 -15.57
N ARG A 98 -33.41 18.00 -16.43
CA ARG A 98 -32.97 16.93 -17.34
C ARG A 98 -33.32 17.25 -18.80
N GLN A 99 -32.35 17.04 -19.69
CA GLN A 99 -32.51 17.07 -21.14
C GLN A 99 -31.55 16.02 -21.72
N ASP A 100 -32.07 15.16 -22.60
CA ASP A 100 -31.35 13.98 -23.07
C ASP A 100 -30.13 14.38 -23.92
N GLY A 101 -29.03 13.62 -23.76
CA GLY A 101 -27.78 13.85 -24.47
C GLY A 101 -27.01 15.12 -24.06
N CYS A 102 -27.52 15.91 -23.12
CA CYS A 102 -26.83 17.09 -22.62
C CYS A 102 -25.68 16.73 -21.66
N LEU A 103 -24.68 17.62 -21.63
CA LEU A 103 -23.57 17.53 -20.68
C LEU A 103 -23.95 18.14 -19.34
N TYR A 104 -23.53 17.50 -18.24
CA TYR A 104 -23.78 17.92 -16.86
C TYR A 104 -22.48 18.09 -16.10
N PHE A 105 -22.36 19.20 -15.37
CA PHE A 105 -21.40 19.32 -14.28
C PHE A 105 -22.03 18.78 -13.02
N VAL A 106 -21.41 17.77 -12.39
CA VAL A 106 -21.91 17.12 -11.18
C VAL A 106 -20.89 17.26 -10.07
N THR A 107 -21.37 17.52 -8.86
CA THR A 107 -20.60 17.45 -7.62
C THR A 107 -21.27 16.53 -6.63
N PHE A 108 -20.59 15.46 -6.21
CA PHE A 108 -21.03 14.62 -5.10
C PHE A 108 -19.93 14.52 -4.04
N ARG A 109 -20.32 14.43 -2.76
CA ARG A 109 -19.41 14.64 -1.63
C ARG A 109 -19.65 13.68 -0.48
N LEU A 110 -18.64 13.53 0.37
CA LEU A 110 -18.73 12.71 1.57
C LEU A 110 -19.82 13.24 2.51
N ALA A 111 -20.45 12.33 3.26
CA ALA A 111 -21.55 12.67 4.17
C ALA A 111 -21.13 13.68 5.26
N ASP A 112 -19.87 13.67 5.66
CA ASP A 112 -19.27 14.50 6.71
C ASP A 112 -18.47 15.71 6.19
N SER A 113 -18.45 15.93 4.87
CA SER A 113 -17.61 16.97 4.23
C SER A 113 -17.98 18.41 4.60
N LEU A 114 -19.19 18.67 5.10
CA LEU A 114 -19.59 19.99 5.61
C LEU A 114 -20.07 19.86 7.07
N PRO A 115 -19.59 20.72 7.99
CA PRO A 115 -20.08 20.75 9.36
C PRO A 115 -21.58 21.08 9.43
N SER A 116 -22.36 20.29 10.17
CA SER A 116 -23.82 20.45 10.29
C SER A 116 -24.24 21.83 10.83
N GLY A 117 -23.46 22.41 11.75
CA GLY A 117 -23.69 23.76 12.27
C GLY A 117 -23.62 24.82 11.15
N LYS A 118 -22.55 24.81 10.35
CA LYS A 118 -22.36 25.74 9.23
C LYS A 118 -23.47 25.61 8.17
N LEU A 119 -23.94 24.39 7.91
CA LEU A 119 -25.06 24.15 7.00
C LEU A 119 -26.39 24.70 7.53
N ASN A 120 -26.65 24.53 8.83
CA ASN A 120 -27.84 25.09 9.46
C ASN A 120 -27.84 26.63 9.42
N ASP A 121 -26.70 27.25 9.74
CA ASP A 121 -26.55 28.70 9.68
C ASP A 121 -26.79 29.22 8.25
N LEU A 122 -26.18 28.56 7.25
CA LEU A 122 -26.36 28.93 5.85
C LEU A 122 -27.81 28.74 5.39
N ARG A 123 -28.51 27.71 5.89
CA ARG A 123 -29.92 27.49 5.60
C ARG A 123 -30.80 28.59 6.18
N ILE A 124 -30.59 28.96 7.44
CA ILE A 124 -31.34 30.03 8.11
C ILE A 124 -31.08 31.38 7.40
N GLU A 125 -29.81 31.66 7.07
CA GLU A 125 -29.43 32.85 6.32
C GLU A 125 -30.10 32.88 4.94
N LYS A 126 -30.07 31.76 4.21
CA LYS A 126 -30.70 31.63 2.89
C LYS A 126 -32.22 31.84 2.95
N GLU A 127 -32.90 31.22 3.92
CA GLU A 127 -34.34 31.40 4.12
C GLU A 127 -34.69 32.85 4.45
N THR A 128 -33.87 33.50 5.28
CA THR A 128 -34.05 34.92 5.64
C THR A 128 -33.80 35.83 4.44
N TRP A 129 -32.74 35.59 3.68
CA TRP A 129 -32.37 36.37 2.51
C TRP A 129 -33.42 36.25 1.40
N LEU A 130 -33.91 35.04 1.12
CA LEU A 130 -34.97 34.82 0.12
C LEU A 130 -36.28 35.52 0.48
N LYS A 131 -36.61 35.64 1.77
CA LYS A 131 -37.78 36.42 2.23
C LYS A 131 -37.59 37.92 2.01
N GLN A 132 -36.37 38.42 2.14
CA GLN A 132 -36.03 39.84 1.99
C GLN A 132 -35.75 40.24 0.53
N HIS A 133 -35.37 39.28 -0.32
CA HIS A 133 -34.97 39.48 -1.72
C HIS A 133 -35.67 38.47 -2.63
N PRO A 134 -36.99 38.64 -2.89
CA PRO A 134 -37.73 37.75 -3.78
C PRO A 134 -37.10 37.69 -5.18
N GLU A 135 -37.12 36.52 -5.81
CA GLU A 135 -36.49 36.31 -7.12
C GLU A 135 -37.14 37.21 -8.19
N PRO A 136 -36.38 38.11 -8.84
CA PRO A 136 -36.89 38.97 -9.89
C PRO A 136 -37.15 38.16 -11.17
N SER A 137 -38.07 38.64 -12.03
CA SER A 137 -38.36 38.00 -13.32
C SER A 137 -37.09 37.83 -14.15
N ARG A 138 -37.01 36.76 -14.96
CA ARG A 138 -35.84 36.47 -15.80
C ARG A 138 -35.45 37.61 -16.73
N ASP A 139 -36.43 38.41 -17.16
CA ASP A 139 -36.23 39.55 -18.07
C ASP A 139 -35.89 40.86 -17.33
N SER A 140 -35.87 40.86 -16.00
CA SER A 140 -35.53 42.04 -15.20
C SER A 140 -34.02 42.35 -15.26
N PRO A 141 -33.62 43.64 -15.38
CA PRO A 141 -32.22 44.05 -15.26
C PRO A 141 -31.56 43.57 -13.94
N ASP A 142 -32.36 43.47 -12.88
CA ASP A 142 -31.89 43.09 -11.53
C ASP A 142 -31.61 41.58 -11.40
N HIS A 143 -32.10 40.75 -12.33
CA HIS A 143 -31.96 39.29 -12.26
C HIS A 143 -30.51 38.83 -12.28
N SER A 144 -29.67 39.47 -13.11
CA SER A 144 -28.24 39.16 -13.18
C SER A 144 -27.46 39.56 -11.92
N GLY A 145 -27.86 40.66 -11.26
CA GLY A 145 -27.29 41.11 -9.99
C GLY A 145 -27.69 40.17 -8.85
N TRP A 146 -28.97 39.85 -8.77
CA TRP A 146 -29.54 38.92 -7.80
C TRP A 146 -28.89 37.53 -7.89
N GLN A 147 -28.73 36.98 -9.11
CA GLN A 147 -28.07 35.68 -9.32
C GLN A 147 -26.60 35.68 -8.86
N ARG A 148 -25.86 36.76 -9.13
CA ARG A 148 -24.47 36.90 -8.68
C ARG A 148 -24.36 36.97 -7.17
N GLU A 149 -25.23 37.73 -6.52
CA GLU A 149 -25.26 37.82 -5.06
C GLU A 149 -25.64 36.48 -4.44
N TYR A 150 -26.68 35.82 -4.95
CA TYR A 150 -27.09 34.49 -4.49
C TYR A 150 -25.95 33.47 -4.62
N LYS A 151 -25.29 33.41 -5.78
CA LYS A 151 -24.14 32.53 -6.01
C LYS A 151 -23.03 32.80 -5.00
N THR A 152 -22.64 34.06 -4.84
CA THR A 152 -21.55 34.48 -3.93
C THR A 152 -21.87 34.14 -2.47
N ARG A 153 -23.12 34.39 -2.04
CA ARG A 153 -23.53 34.18 -0.64
C ARG A 153 -23.75 32.73 -0.29
N PHE A 154 -24.26 31.90 -1.20
CA PHE A 154 -24.74 30.57 -0.83
C PHE A 154 -24.00 29.42 -1.53
N GLN A 155 -23.55 29.58 -2.77
CA GLN A 155 -22.87 28.52 -3.51
C GLN A 155 -21.35 28.55 -3.27
N ASP A 156 -20.73 29.73 -3.44
CA ASP A 156 -19.27 29.88 -3.32
C ASP A 156 -18.76 29.58 -1.90
N ARG A 157 -19.60 29.76 -0.87
CA ARG A 157 -19.26 29.39 0.52
C ARG A 157 -19.21 27.88 0.72
N ILE A 158 -20.11 27.14 0.10
CA ILE A 158 -20.11 25.66 0.15
C ILE A 158 -18.85 25.13 -0.54
N GLU A 159 -18.52 25.66 -1.73
CA GLU A 159 -17.28 25.32 -2.44
C GLU A 159 -16.05 25.62 -1.58
N LYS A 160 -15.96 26.81 -0.96
CA LYS A 160 -14.86 27.16 -0.05
C LYS A 160 -14.73 26.18 1.13
N TRP A 161 -15.83 25.70 1.68
CA TRP A 161 -15.80 24.72 2.78
C TRP A 161 -15.35 23.33 2.32
N LEU A 162 -15.70 22.94 1.10
CA LEU A 162 -15.21 21.71 0.48
C LEU A 162 -13.71 21.80 0.22
N ASP A 163 -13.26 22.89 -0.40
CA ASP A 163 -11.85 23.17 -0.71
C ASP A 163 -10.98 23.26 0.55
N ALA A 164 -11.54 23.75 1.65
CA ALA A 164 -10.88 23.78 2.96
C ALA A 164 -10.68 22.39 3.59
N GLY A 165 -11.19 21.31 2.97
CA GLY A 165 -10.97 19.95 3.43
C GLY A 165 -11.67 19.62 4.75
N HIS A 166 -12.84 20.21 5.02
CA HIS A 166 -13.65 19.82 6.17
C HIS A 166 -14.08 18.34 6.10
N GLY A 167 -14.31 17.73 7.27
CA GLY A 167 -14.62 16.29 7.39
C GLY A 167 -13.38 15.40 7.30
N ARG A 168 -13.58 14.07 7.25
CA ARG A 168 -12.51 13.07 7.34
C ARG A 168 -11.59 12.96 6.11
N CYS A 169 -11.90 13.63 5.00
CA CYS A 169 -11.10 13.62 3.77
C CYS A 169 -10.65 12.21 3.32
N ILE A 170 -11.56 11.22 3.38
CA ILE A 170 -11.20 9.82 3.16
C ILE A 170 -10.66 9.52 1.76
N LEU A 171 -10.92 10.39 0.76
CA LEU A 171 -10.43 10.23 -0.62
C LEU A 171 -9.04 10.86 -0.83
N ARG A 172 -8.40 11.36 0.24
CA ARG A 172 -7.04 11.90 0.18
C ARG A 172 -6.02 10.82 -0.20
N PRO A 173 -6.01 9.61 0.40
CA PRO A 173 -5.03 8.59 0.05
C PRO A 173 -5.21 8.11 -1.40
N PRO A 174 -4.13 8.02 -2.21
CA PRO A 174 -4.22 7.64 -3.62
C PRO A 174 -4.93 6.30 -3.85
N GLU A 175 -4.73 5.33 -2.96
CA GLU A 175 -5.36 4.01 -3.03
C GLU A 175 -6.88 4.05 -2.84
N ILE A 176 -7.38 4.92 -1.96
CA ILE A 176 -8.82 5.13 -1.78
C ILE A 176 -9.38 5.98 -2.92
N ARG A 177 -8.65 7.01 -3.35
CA ARG A 177 -9.03 7.88 -4.48
C ARG A 177 -9.25 7.08 -5.76
N ARG A 178 -8.34 6.16 -6.06
CA ARG A 178 -8.40 5.27 -7.24
C ARG A 178 -9.71 4.49 -7.32
N VAL A 179 -10.35 4.16 -6.20
CA VAL A 179 -11.67 3.49 -6.21
C VAL A 179 -12.73 4.37 -6.89
N ALA A 180 -12.73 5.67 -6.59
CA ALA A 180 -13.65 6.62 -7.23
C ALA A 180 -13.28 6.84 -8.71
N GLU A 181 -11.98 6.97 -9.03
CA GLU A 181 -11.50 7.12 -10.41
C GLU A 181 -11.87 5.91 -11.28
N GLN A 182 -11.67 4.69 -10.77
CA GLN A 182 -12.05 3.46 -11.46
C GLN A 182 -13.56 3.35 -11.65
N ALA A 183 -14.36 3.73 -10.66
CA ALA A 183 -15.81 3.74 -10.77
C ALA A 183 -16.30 4.71 -11.86
N LEU A 184 -15.65 5.88 -11.99
CA LEU A 184 -15.91 6.85 -13.06
C LEU A 184 -15.54 6.29 -14.43
N HIS A 185 -14.42 5.57 -14.57
CA HIS A 185 -14.01 5.02 -15.86
C HIS A 185 -14.78 3.76 -16.30
N HIS A 186 -15.41 3.04 -15.37
CA HIS A 186 -15.88 1.67 -15.63
C HIS A 186 -16.87 1.52 -16.79
N PHE A 187 -17.82 2.45 -16.94
CA PHE A 187 -18.82 2.44 -18.01
C PHE A 187 -18.70 3.65 -18.95
N ASP A 188 -17.56 4.33 -18.94
CA ASP A 188 -17.27 5.44 -19.84
C ASP A 188 -17.24 4.97 -21.29
N GLY A 189 -17.97 5.67 -22.16
CA GLY A 189 -18.20 5.28 -23.56
C GLY A 189 -19.41 4.37 -23.79
N ASP A 190 -20.01 3.80 -22.73
CA ASP A 190 -21.13 2.86 -22.84
C ASP A 190 -22.42 3.37 -22.18
N HIS A 191 -22.41 3.60 -20.86
CA HIS A 191 -23.58 4.10 -20.10
C HIS A 191 -23.59 5.62 -20.02
N TYR A 192 -22.42 6.24 -20.08
CA TYR A 192 -22.21 7.67 -20.06
C TYR A 192 -20.89 8.00 -20.75
N ARG A 193 -20.65 9.27 -21.03
CA ARG A 193 -19.35 9.78 -21.42
C ARG A 193 -18.83 10.81 -20.45
N ILE A 194 -17.58 10.67 -20.05
CA ILE A 194 -16.87 11.63 -19.21
C ILE A 194 -16.06 12.58 -20.08
N ASP A 195 -16.22 13.88 -19.84
CA ASP A 195 -15.37 14.91 -20.43
C ASP A 195 -14.14 15.18 -19.56
N SER A 196 -14.36 15.44 -18.28
CA SER A 196 -13.30 15.74 -17.32
C SER A 196 -13.79 15.50 -15.91
N PHE A 197 -12.89 15.16 -14.99
CA PHE A 197 -13.22 15.04 -13.56
C PHE A 197 -12.02 15.30 -12.67
N VAL A 198 -12.29 15.54 -11.39
CA VAL A 198 -11.29 15.53 -10.33
C VAL A 198 -11.90 14.91 -9.07
N VAL A 199 -11.15 13.98 -8.46
CA VAL A 199 -11.50 13.38 -7.16
C VAL A 199 -10.72 14.13 -6.08
N MET A 200 -11.41 15.06 -5.42
CA MET A 200 -10.87 15.84 -4.30
C MET A 200 -10.92 15.03 -3.00
N PRO A 201 -10.17 15.42 -1.95
CA PRO A 201 -10.09 14.65 -0.70
C PRO A 201 -11.42 14.30 -0.03
N ASN A 202 -12.45 15.13 -0.19
CA ASN A 202 -13.78 14.94 0.43
C ASN A 202 -14.96 15.06 -0.57
N HIS A 203 -14.71 15.23 -1.86
CA HIS A 203 -15.74 15.37 -2.89
C HIS A 203 -15.21 15.06 -4.30
N VAL A 204 -16.11 14.97 -5.27
CA VAL A 204 -15.79 14.70 -6.68
C VAL A 204 -16.51 15.72 -7.54
N HIS A 205 -15.79 16.28 -8.51
CA HIS A 205 -16.35 17.08 -9.61
C HIS A 205 -16.22 16.31 -10.91
N VAL A 206 -17.27 16.22 -11.71
CA VAL A 206 -17.27 15.51 -12.99
C VAL A 206 -18.15 16.20 -14.02
N LEU A 207 -17.64 16.35 -15.24
CA LEU A 207 -18.42 16.66 -16.44
C LEU A 207 -18.79 15.35 -17.15
N VAL A 208 -20.09 15.05 -17.22
CA VAL A 208 -20.61 13.78 -17.73
C VAL A 208 -21.86 13.97 -18.58
N ALA A 209 -21.94 13.24 -19.69
CA ALA A 209 -23.13 13.15 -20.54
C ALA A 209 -23.72 11.73 -20.43
N PRO A 210 -24.96 11.55 -19.94
CA PRO A 210 -25.63 10.26 -19.95
C PRO A 210 -25.81 9.72 -21.39
N LEU A 211 -25.70 8.41 -21.56
CA LEU A 211 -25.93 7.73 -22.85
C LEU A 211 -27.09 6.72 -22.75
N LYS A 212 -27.64 6.38 -23.92
CA LYS A 212 -28.67 5.34 -24.08
C LYS A 212 -29.86 5.61 -23.14
N GLN A 213 -30.33 4.58 -22.42
CA GLN A 213 -31.44 4.66 -21.48
C GLN A 213 -31.05 5.09 -20.05
N TYR A 214 -29.78 5.39 -19.78
CA TYR A 214 -29.32 5.66 -18.41
C TYR A 214 -29.54 7.11 -18.03
N THR A 215 -30.16 7.36 -16.87
CA THR A 215 -30.33 8.73 -16.37
C THR A 215 -29.14 9.15 -15.52
N LEU A 216 -28.91 10.47 -15.41
CA LEU A 216 -27.85 11.02 -14.54
C LEU A 216 -27.95 10.49 -13.10
N SER A 217 -29.16 10.32 -12.57
CA SER A 217 -29.34 9.79 -11.22
C SER A 217 -28.98 8.32 -11.10
N ASP A 218 -29.22 7.51 -12.13
CA ASP A 218 -28.84 6.10 -12.11
C ASP A 218 -27.32 5.97 -12.12
N ILE A 219 -26.65 6.80 -12.92
CA ILE A 219 -25.20 6.87 -13.03
C ILE A 219 -24.57 7.28 -11.69
N VAL A 220 -24.99 8.40 -11.11
CA VAL A 220 -24.44 8.89 -9.84
C VAL A 220 -24.78 7.93 -8.68
N LYS A 221 -25.96 7.31 -8.70
CA LYS A 221 -26.33 6.26 -7.72
C LYS A 221 -25.42 5.05 -7.85
N ALA A 222 -25.14 4.59 -9.07
CA ALA A 222 -24.24 3.47 -9.33
C ALA A 222 -22.83 3.76 -8.81
N TRP A 223 -22.26 4.93 -9.15
CA TRP A 223 -20.95 5.35 -8.65
C TRP A 223 -20.89 5.37 -7.12
N LYS A 224 -21.85 6.05 -6.46
CA LYS A 224 -21.89 6.16 -5.00
C LYS A 224 -22.12 4.81 -4.32
N SER A 225 -22.96 3.96 -4.88
CA SER A 225 -23.26 2.64 -4.32
C SER A 225 -22.06 1.70 -4.40
N TYR A 226 -21.44 1.61 -5.59
CA TYR A 226 -20.26 0.77 -5.80
C TYR A 226 -19.09 1.23 -4.93
N THR A 227 -18.77 2.53 -4.99
CA THR A 227 -17.66 3.08 -4.20
C THR A 227 -17.93 2.94 -2.70
N ALA A 228 -19.13 3.23 -2.19
CA ALA A 228 -19.43 3.00 -0.77
C ALA A 228 -19.24 1.53 -0.37
N HIS A 229 -19.68 0.59 -1.20
CA HIS A 229 -19.51 -0.84 -0.92
C HIS A 229 -18.03 -1.24 -0.84
N VAL A 230 -17.22 -0.82 -1.82
CA VAL A 230 -15.77 -1.08 -1.82
C VAL A 230 -15.10 -0.41 -0.62
N LEU A 231 -15.42 0.84 -0.33
CA LEU A 231 -14.83 1.58 0.79
C LEU A 231 -15.17 0.97 2.15
N VAL A 232 -16.40 0.50 2.34
CA VAL A 232 -16.81 -0.18 3.57
C VAL A 232 -16.13 -1.55 3.69
N SER A 233 -16.21 -2.39 2.65
CA SER A 233 -15.74 -3.78 2.71
C SER A 233 -14.22 -3.91 2.73
N ARG A 234 -13.53 -3.10 1.91
CA ARG A 234 -12.09 -3.19 1.70
C ARG A 234 -11.30 -2.34 2.69
N PHE A 235 -11.75 -1.12 2.90
CA PHE A 235 -11.04 -0.11 3.69
C PHE A 235 -11.67 0.12 5.08
N GLY A 236 -12.72 -0.63 5.43
CA GLY A 236 -13.39 -0.54 6.74
C GLY A 236 -14.10 0.80 7.00
N ILE A 237 -14.31 1.64 5.98
CA ILE A 237 -14.88 2.97 6.17
C ILE A 237 -16.30 2.88 6.71
N ALA A 238 -16.59 3.61 7.80
CA ALA A 238 -17.92 3.66 8.38
C ALA A 238 -18.94 4.33 7.43
N ALA A 239 -20.11 3.71 7.28
CA ALA A 239 -21.26 4.26 6.57
C ALA A 239 -22.02 5.31 7.43
N PRO A 240 -22.74 6.26 6.80
CA PRO A 240 -22.82 6.51 5.37
C PRO A 240 -21.57 7.20 4.82
N VAL A 241 -21.05 6.71 3.69
CA VAL A 241 -19.86 7.29 3.05
C VAL A 241 -20.20 8.59 2.32
N TRP A 242 -21.25 8.58 1.51
CA TRP A 242 -21.66 9.71 0.66
C TRP A 242 -22.88 10.44 1.21
N GLN A 243 -22.94 11.75 0.98
CA GLN A 243 -24.18 12.53 1.17
C GLN A 243 -25.29 11.91 0.30
N LYS A 244 -26.55 11.96 0.76
CA LYS A 244 -27.71 11.41 0.02
C LYS A 244 -27.89 12.06 -1.36
N GLU A 245 -28.00 13.38 -1.43
CA GLU A 245 -28.15 14.14 -2.67
C GLU A 245 -26.79 14.55 -3.27
N TYR A 246 -26.79 14.93 -4.55
CA TYR A 246 -25.65 15.51 -5.27
C TYR A 246 -26.07 16.85 -5.89
N PHE A 247 -25.11 17.68 -6.27
CA PHE A 247 -25.36 18.90 -7.04
C PHE A 247 -25.13 18.61 -8.52
N ASP A 248 -25.97 19.14 -9.40
CA ASP A 248 -25.69 19.15 -10.84
C ASP A 248 -26.09 20.46 -11.51
N HIS A 249 -25.48 20.71 -12.66
CA HIS A 249 -25.78 21.83 -13.53
C HIS A 249 -25.65 21.41 -14.99
N ILE A 250 -26.72 21.61 -15.77
CA ILE A 250 -26.69 21.39 -17.21
C ILE A 250 -25.81 22.44 -17.91
N VAL A 251 -24.91 21.99 -18.77
CA VAL A 251 -24.00 22.88 -19.51
C VAL A 251 -24.79 23.57 -20.63
N ARG A 252 -24.69 24.90 -20.67
CA ARG A 252 -25.57 25.75 -21.50
C ARG A 252 -24.94 26.28 -22.78
N SER A 253 -23.62 26.31 -22.85
CA SER A 253 -22.90 26.81 -24.02
C SER A 253 -21.44 26.31 -24.01
N PRO A 254 -20.71 26.43 -25.13
CA PRO A 254 -19.28 26.15 -25.18
C PRO A 254 -18.46 26.95 -24.16
N GLU A 255 -18.77 28.23 -23.96
CA GLU A 255 -18.08 29.07 -22.95
C GLU A 255 -18.36 28.58 -21.53
N HIS A 256 -19.54 28.00 -21.30
CA HIS A 256 -19.89 27.41 -20.02
C HIS A 256 -19.13 26.10 -19.78
N LEU A 257 -18.95 25.28 -20.82
CA LEU A 257 -18.14 24.08 -20.77
C LEU A 257 -16.69 24.41 -20.39
N GLU A 258 -16.07 25.39 -21.06
CA GLU A 258 -14.70 25.79 -20.78
C GLU A 258 -14.52 26.32 -19.34
N LYS A 259 -15.52 26.99 -18.79
CA LYS A 259 -15.52 27.39 -17.37
C LYS A 259 -15.46 26.19 -16.43
N PHE A 260 -16.25 25.15 -16.68
CA PHE A 260 -16.24 23.94 -15.85
C PHE A 260 -14.96 23.12 -16.01
N ARG A 261 -14.44 22.98 -17.24
CA ARG A 261 -13.14 22.33 -17.49
C ARG A 261 -12.02 23.05 -16.74
N THR A 262 -11.96 24.38 -16.86
CA THR A 262 -10.98 25.21 -16.13
C THR A 262 -11.13 25.03 -14.63
N TYR A 263 -12.36 25.03 -14.12
CA TYR A 263 -12.64 24.84 -12.71
C TYR A 263 -12.14 23.47 -12.19
N ILE A 264 -12.38 22.39 -12.93
CA ILE A 264 -11.91 21.03 -12.60
C ILE A 264 -10.37 20.98 -12.60
N ILE A 265 -9.73 21.57 -13.61
CA ILE A 265 -8.27 21.57 -13.77
C ILE A 265 -7.58 22.42 -12.70
N ASP A 266 -8.19 23.53 -12.28
CA ASP A 266 -7.61 24.45 -11.30
C ASP A 266 -7.87 24.04 -9.85
N ASN A 267 -8.85 23.17 -9.60
CA ASN A 267 -9.23 22.73 -8.25
C ASN A 267 -8.04 22.15 -7.46
N PRO A 268 -7.22 21.23 -8.01
CA PRO A 268 -6.02 20.76 -7.34
C PRO A 268 -5.00 21.84 -7.03
N LYS A 269 -4.88 22.86 -7.89
CA LYS A 269 -3.94 23.99 -7.69
C LYS A 269 -4.37 24.86 -6.52
N ARG A 270 -5.68 25.04 -6.32
CA ARG A 270 -6.23 25.77 -5.17
C ARG A 270 -5.94 25.05 -3.86
N LEU A 271 -6.12 23.73 -3.83
CA LEU A 271 -5.80 22.91 -2.67
C LEU A 271 -4.30 23.03 -2.29
N ALA A 272 -3.40 22.99 -3.28
CA ALA A 272 -1.97 23.17 -3.04
C ALA A 272 -1.64 24.52 -2.39
N ARG A 273 -2.21 25.62 -2.90
CA ARG A 273 -2.00 26.97 -2.35
C ARG A 273 -2.50 27.14 -0.92
N LEU A 274 -3.69 26.63 -0.62
CA LEU A 274 -4.27 26.68 0.73
C LEU A 274 -3.38 25.95 1.75
N CYS A 275 -2.70 24.90 1.32
CA CYS A 275 -1.76 24.17 2.17
C CYS A 275 -0.45 24.94 2.37
N ASP A 276 0.08 25.57 1.32
CA ASP A 276 1.29 26.41 1.42
C ASP A 276 1.07 27.60 2.38
N GLU A 277 -0.11 28.22 2.32
CA GLU A 277 -0.51 29.33 3.21
C GLU A 277 -0.65 28.89 4.68
N ALA A 278 -1.20 27.70 4.94
CA ALA A 278 -1.31 27.13 6.30
C ALA A 278 0.06 26.77 6.90
N VAL A 279 0.99 26.28 6.08
CA VAL A 279 2.38 26.00 6.47
C VAL A 279 3.17 27.29 6.71
N ALA A 280 2.88 28.37 5.97
CA ALA A 280 3.48 29.68 6.21
C ALA A 280 2.94 30.33 7.50
N SER A 281 1.64 30.19 7.80
CA SER A 281 1.02 30.74 9.00
C SER A 281 1.48 30.09 10.31
N THR A 282 2.03 28.87 10.26
CA THR A 282 2.59 28.17 11.43
C THR A 282 4.06 28.52 11.70
N LYS A 283 4.69 29.34 10.83
CA LYS A 283 6.04 29.87 11.01
C LYS A 283 6.02 31.39 11.25
N SER A 284 5.85 31.81 12.50
CA SER A 284 6.20 33.15 12.99
C SER A 284 6.44 33.14 14.52
N PRO A 285 7.24 34.07 15.07
CA PRO A 285 8.51 33.72 15.72
C PRO A 285 8.38 33.32 17.19
N LEU A 286 9.33 32.48 17.63
CA LEU A 286 9.63 32.21 19.04
C LEU A 286 9.74 33.53 19.82
N VAL A 287 8.85 33.68 20.81
CA VAL A 287 9.01 34.64 21.91
C VAL A 287 10.16 34.13 22.77
N GLU A 288 11.26 34.89 22.83
CA GLU A 288 12.37 34.63 23.76
C GLU A 288 11.86 34.68 25.20
N ALA A 289 11.82 33.52 25.83
CA ALA A 289 11.67 33.41 27.28
C ALA A 289 13.02 33.72 27.93
N THR A 290 13.18 34.96 28.40
CA THR A 290 14.27 35.36 29.31
C THR A 290 14.16 34.58 30.62
N SER A 291 15.19 33.82 30.96
CA SER A 291 15.42 33.28 32.32
C SER A 291 16.63 34.00 32.92
N PRO A 292 16.60 34.39 34.21
CA PRO A 292 17.65 35.19 34.83
C PRO A 292 18.80 34.28 35.31
N SER A 293 20.03 34.61 34.93
CA SER A 293 21.23 34.03 35.56
C SER A 293 21.92 35.07 36.45
N LEU A 294 22.21 34.60 37.66
CA LEU A 294 22.88 35.30 38.74
C LEU A 294 24.35 35.61 38.39
N ASN A 295 24.78 36.80 38.79
CA ASN A 295 26.18 37.22 38.78
C ASN A 295 27.04 36.37 39.73
N SER A 296 28.21 35.94 39.25
CA SER A 296 29.42 35.90 40.07
C SER A 296 30.66 36.10 39.19
N THR A 297 31.42 37.13 39.54
CA THR A 297 32.68 37.58 38.96
C THR A 297 33.87 36.66 39.29
N CYS A 298 34.89 36.66 38.43
CA CYS A 298 36.31 37.02 38.70
C CYS A 298 37.30 36.18 37.86
N ASP A 299 38.17 36.92 37.16
CA ASP A 299 39.60 36.73 36.90
C ASP A 299 40.16 35.77 35.81
N GLU A 300 40.81 36.48 34.86
CA GLU A 300 42.19 36.34 34.35
C GLU A 300 42.62 35.15 33.44
N ASP A 301 43.07 35.55 32.25
CA ASP A 301 44.39 35.29 31.66
C ASP A 301 44.61 34.35 30.44
N VAL A 302 45.20 34.99 29.41
CA VAL A 302 46.30 34.54 28.52
C VAL A 302 46.01 33.65 27.29
N ALA A 303 45.94 34.36 26.14
CA ALA A 303 46.77 34.25 24.92
C ALA A 303 46.74 33.03 23.96
N SER A 304 46.90 33.40 22.66
CA SER A 304 47.53 32.64 21.55
C SER A 304 46.66 31.54 20.89
N THR A 305 46.50 31.37 19.57
CA THR A 305 47.36 31.69 18.41
C THR A 305 46.56 31.59 17.09
N LYS A 306 46.82 32.54 16.18
CA LYS A 306 46.83 32.55 14.70
C LYS A 306 46.23 31.38 13.87
N SER A 307 45.24 31.75 13.04
CA SER A 307 45.03 31.57 11.57
C SER A 307 46.17 30.96 10.70
N PRO A 308 45.94 30.48 9.44
CA PRO A 308 45.00 31.09 8.48
C PRO A 308 44.30 30.21 7.42
N LEU A 309 43.39 30.90 6.72
CA LEU A 309 42.75 30.58 5.44
C LEU A 309 43.75 30.45 4.28
N VAL A 310 43.39 29.66 3.27
CA VAL A 310 43.68 29.88 1.82
C VAL A 310 42.46 29.33 1.06
N GLU A 311 41.55 30.17 0.58
CA GLU A 311 41.50 30.86 -0.73
C GLU A 311 41.30 29.96 -1.96
N ALA A 312 40.31 30.39 -2.75
CA ALA A 312 39.66 29.67 -3.84
C ALA A 312 40.33 29.95 -5.20
N THR A 313 40.26 28.97 -6.10
CA THR A 313 40.43 29.19 -7.55
C THR A 313 39.54 28.23 -8.34
N SER A 314 38.55 28.78 -9.05
CA SER A 314 37.96 28.17 -10.25
C SER A 314 38.89 28.42 -11.45
N PRO A 315 38.91 27.58 -12.49
CA PRO A 315 38.14 27.98 -13.68
C PRO A 315 37.59 26.85 -14.59
N SER A 316 36.63 27.29 -15.40
CA SER A 316 36.39 26.95 -16.81
C SER A 316 35.26 25.99 -17.17
N LEU A 317 34.37 26.55 -18.02
CA LEU A 317 33.26 25.90 -18.69
C LEU A 317 33.77 24.96 -19.80
N ALA A 318 33.24 23.73 -19.83
CA ALA A 318 33.19 22.92 -21.04
C ALA A 318 31.82 22.22 -21.16
N ARG A 319 31.11 22.64 -22.21
CA ARG A 319 30.07 22.02 -23.04
C ARG A 319 29.27 20.83 -22.49
N ARG A 320 27.95 21.05 -22.46
CA ARG A 320 26.88 20.06 -22.38
C ARG A 320 26.91 19.06 -23.55
N SER A 321 26.84 17.78 -23.22
CA SER A 321 26.13 16.76 -24.00
C SER A 321 25.87 15.53 -23.11
N ASP A 322 24.59 15.17 -23.02
CA ASP A 322 24.02 13.86 -22.67
C ASP A 322 24.21 13.32 -21.24
N VAL A 323 23.24 13.64 -20.38
CA VAL A 323 22.93 12.89 -19.15
C VAL A 323 21.65 12.08 -19.42
N PRO A 324 21.66 10.73 -19.33
CA PRO A 324 20.43 9.96 -19.37
C PRO A 324 19.60 10.27 -18.12
N VAL A 325 18.30 10.51 -18.35
CA VAL A 325 17.28 10.78 -17.34
C VAL A 325 17.25 9.62 -16.34
N ALA A 326 17.79 9.87 -15.14
CA ALA A 326 17.61 8.99 -13.99
C ALA A 326 16.13 8.99 -13.59
N SER A 327 15.46 7.87 -13.85
CA SER A 327 14.17 7.51 -13.26
C SER A 327 14.30 7.56 -11.74
N LYS A 328 13.57 8.47 -11.08
CA LYS A 328 13.51 8.52 -9.62
C LYS A 328 12.64 7.36 -9.12
N ASN A 329 13.30 6.42 -8.44
CA ASN A 329 12.73 5.19 -7.93
C ASN A 329 11.82 5.39 -6.71
N ASN A 330 10.93 4.42 -6.58
CA ASN A 330 9.72 4.37 -5.79
C ASN A 330 9.99 3.62 -4.47
N ALA A 331 10.75 4.22 -3.55
CA ALA A 331 10.87 3.71 -2.18
C ALA A 331 9.53 3.91 -1.43
N SER A 332 9.20 3.06 -0.46
CA SER A 332 7.98 3.21 0.36
C SER A 332 7.92 4.64 0.88
N THR A 333 6.90 5.38 0.45
CA THR A 333 6.90 6.84 0.59
C THR A 333 6.42 7.28 1.98
N ASN A 334 5.96 6.37 2.85
CA ASN A 334 5.40 6.70 4.15
C ASN A 334 6.50 6.89 5.21
N PRO A 335 6.72 8.11 5.75
CA PRO A 335 7.79 8.35 6.73
C PRO A 335 7.63 7.54 8.03
N ASN A 336 6.45 6.96 8.26
CA ASN A 336 6.15 6.13 9.41
C ASN A 336 6.41 4.63 9.16
N ILE A 337 6.89 4.23 7.98
CA ILE A 337 7.15 2.83 7.65
C ILE A 337 8.63 2.67 7.26
N GLU A 338 9.37 1.93 8.06
CA GLU A 338 10.74 1.49 7.79
C GLU A 338 10.70 0.00 7.46
N LEU A 339 11.23 -0.38 6.30
CA LEU A 339 11.28 -1.79 5.84
C LEU A 339 12.71 -2.27 5.56
N LYS A 340 13.69 -1.36 5.54
CA LYS A 340 15.04 -1.68 5.06
C LYS A 340 15.83 -2.37 6.16
N HIS A 341 15.94 -1.74 7.32
CA HIS A 341 16.73 -2.26 8.45
C HIS A 341 15.90 -3.16 9.38
N GLU A 342 14.61 -2.89 9.48
CA GLU A 342 13.64 -3.63 10.27
C GLU A 342 12.26 -3.51 9.61
N VAL A 343 11.26 -4.24 10.08
CA VAL A 343 9.86 -4.03 9.67
C VAL A 343 9.16 -3.27 10.78
N ARG A 344 9.19 -1.93 10.68
CA ARG A 344 8.61 -1.01 11.66
C ARG A 344 7.54 -0.13 11.05
N ILE A 345 6.42 -0.03 11.76
CA ILE A 345 5.30 0.86 11.48
C ILE A 345 5.08 1.74 12.72
N ASP A 346 5.49 3.00 12.60
CA ASP A 346 5.39 4.00 13.64
C ASP A 346 3.98 4.63 13.67
N GLY A 347 3.50 4.94 14.86
CA GLY A 347 2.20 5.57 15.07
C GLY A 347 1.79 5.56 16.54
N PRO A 348 0.64 6.17 16.88
CA PRO A 348 0.14 6.16 18.26
C PRO A 348 -0.13 4.73 18.70
N GLU A 349 0.02 4.45 19.99
CA GLU A 349 -0.40 3.18 20.59
C GLU A 349 -1.89 2.95 20.34
N ILE A 350 -2.26 1.69 20.09
CA ILE A 350 -3.64 1.30 19.83
C ILE A 350 -4.08 0.28 20.87
N ASP A 351 -5.06 0.69 21.69
CA ASP A 351 -5.62 -0.14 22.75
C ASP A 351 -6.13 -1.48 22.21
N GLY A 352 -5.73 -2.57 22.85
CA GLY A 352 -6.16 -3.94 22.51
C GLY A 352 -5.55 -4.52 21.23
N LEU A 353 -4.72 -3.77 20.49
CA LEU A 353 -4.12 -4.27 19.24
C LEU A 353 -3.20 -5.47 19.49
N ALA A 354 -2.44 -5.47 20.59
CA ALA A 354 -1.57 -6.60 20.93
C ALA A 354 -2.37 -7.90 21.11
N ASP A 355 -3.52 -7.82 21.79
CA ASP A 355 -4.39 -8.98 22.02
C ASP A 355 -5.04 -9.47 20.71
N GLN A 356 -5.45 -8.54 19.84
CA GLN A 356 -5.92 -8.89 18.49
C GLN A 356 -4.84 -9.63 17.68
N LEU A 357 -3.60 -9.14 17.70
CA LEU A 357 -2.49 -9.77 16.98
C LEU A 357 -2.09 -11.14 17.57
N LYS A 358 -2.25 -11.33 18.89
CA LYS A 358 -2.02 -12.62 19.55
C LYS A 358 -2.99 -13.72 19.12
N VAL A 359 -4.15 -13.39 18.54
CA VAL A 359 -5.06 -14.40 17.95
C VAL A 359 -4.40 -15.15 16.80
N PHE A 360 -3.40 -14.55 16.13
CA PHE A 360 -2.62 -15.19 15.08
C PHE A 360 -1.40 -15.97 15.61
N HIS A 361 -1.26 -16.14 16.93
CA HIS A 361 -0.22 -17.01 17.51
C HIS A 361 -0.29 -18.42 16.88
N PRO A 362 0.86 -19.07 16.60
CA PRO A 362 2.23 -18.64 16.91
C PRO A 362 2.88 -17.73 15.86
N TRP A 363 3.59 -16.69 16.31
CA TRP A 363 4.41 -15.83 15.44
C TRP A 363 5.85 -16.33 15.35
N ARG A 364 6.23 -16.89 14.19
CA ARG A 364 7.54 -17.55 14.03
C ARG A 364 8.62 -16.68 13.39
N LYS A 365 8.36 -15.99 12.28
CA LYS A 365 9.36 -15.16 11.56
C LYS A 365 9.13 -13.68 11.84
N GLY A 366 10.19 -12.91 12.08
CA GLY A 366 10.15 -11.51 12.54
C GLY A 366 11.53 -11.03 13.05
N PRO A 367 11.61 -9.98 13.87
CA PRO A 367 10.51 -9.33 14.61
C PRO A 367 9.74 -8.28 13.79
N PHE A 368 8.61 -7.82 14.33
CA PHE A 368 7.87 -6.67 13.81
C PHE A 368 7.69 -5.60 14.91
N HIS A 369 7.75 -4.33 14.52
CA HIS A 369 7.42 -3.21 15.40
C HIS A 369 6.20 -2.49 14.85
N LEU A 370 5.11 -2.43 15.61
CA LEU A 370 3.83 -1.90 15.13
C LEU A 370 3.16 -1.06 16.21
N HIS A 371 3.05 0.26 16.01
CA HIS A 371 2.35 1.15 16.95
C HIS A 371 2.83 0.99 18.40
N GLY A 372 4.15 0.93 18.62
CA GLY A 372 4.77 0.70 19.93
C GLY A 372 4.82 -0.76 20.38
N ILE A 373 4.14 -1.69 19.69
CA ILE A 373 4.16 -3.12 20.00
C ILE A 373 5.37 -3.77 19.36
N HIS A 374 6.21 -4.41 20.17
CA HIS A 374 7.27 -5.29 19.70
C HIS A 374 6.77 -6.74 19.63
N ILE A 375 6.55 -7.22 18.41
CA ILE A 375 6.23 -8.63 18.13
C ILE A 375 7.56 -9.41 18.06
N ASP A 376 8.07 -9.77 19.24
CA ASP A 376 9.25 -10.61 19.37
C ASP A 376 8.90 -12.05 18.98
N THR A 377 9.16 -12.41 17.73
CA THR A 377 8.82 -13.72 17.15
C THR A 377 9.81 -14.81 17.54
N GLU A 378 9.47 -16.08 17.32
CA GLU A 378 10.39 -17.20 17.62
C GLU A 378 11.80 -17.02 17.04
N TRP A 379 11.87 -16.63 15.77
CA TRP A 379 13.10 -16.47 15.02
C TRP A 379 13.53 -15.00 14.92
N ARG A 380 14.81 -14.73 15.17
CA ARG A 380 15.53 -13.53 14.73
C ARG A 380 15.81 -13.61 13.23
N SER A 381 14.74 -13.44 12.45
CA SER A 381 14.78 -13.52 10.99
C SER A 381 15.52 -12.34 10.36
N ASP A 382 15.64 -11.24 11.11
CA ASP A 382 16.51 -10.10 10.84
C ASP A 382 17.99 -10.51 10.81
N TRP A 383 18.47 -11.32 11.76
CA TRP A 383 19.87 -11.75 11.78
C TRP A 383 20.24 -12.56 10.54
N LYS A 384 19.37 -13.48 10.12
CA LYS A 384 19.55 -14.22 8.87
C LYS A 384 19.58 -13.26 7.69
N TRP A 385 18.66 -12.31 7.63
CA TRP A 385 18.63 -11.32 6.55
C TRP A 385 19.94 -10.53 6.45
N ASP A 386 20.48 -10.07 7.59
CA ASP A 386 21.72 -9.30 7.63
C ASP A 386 22.94 -10.11 7.22
N ARG A 387 22.95 -11.44 7.46
CA ARG A 387 23.98 -12.35 6.94
C ARG A 387 23.87 -12.56 5.43
N VAL A 388 22.66 -12.61 4.89
CA VAL A 388 22.42 -12.91 3.47
C VAL A 388 22.57 -11.68 2.58
N LEU A 389 22.03 -10.53 3.01
CA LEU A 389 21.91 -9.30 2.24
C LEU A 389 23.21 -8.84 1.57
N PRO A 390 24.39 -8.82 2.24
CA PRO A 390 25.65 -8.36 1.64
C PRO A 390 26.09 -9.18 0.43
N HIS A 391 25.56 -10.38 0.28
CA HIS A 391 25.90 -11.27 -0.80
C HIS A 391 24.96 -11.12 -1.99
N LEU A 392 23.70 -10.72 -1.80
CA LEU A 392 22.70 -10.68 -2.87
C LEU A 392 23.10 -9.72 -4.00
N GLN A 393 22.68 -10.02 -5.22
CA GLN A 393 22.65 -8.99 -6.25
C GLN A 393 21.66 -7.88 -5.84
N PRO A 394 21.87 -6.60 -6.25
CA PRO A 394 20.98 -5.50 -5.84
C PRO A 394 19.52 -5.81 -6.13
N LEU A 395 18.66 -5.71 -5.11
CA LEU A 395 17.24 -6.06 -5.20
C LEU A 395 16.38 -4.95 -5.84
N GLU A 396 16.95 -3.75 -6.00
CA GLU A 396 16.28 -2.60 -6.63
C GLU A 396 15.66 -2.98 -7.99
N GLY A 397 14.35 -2.80 -8.10
CA GLY A 397 13.60 -3.06 -9.32
C GLY A 397 13.31 -4.52 -9.64
N ARG A 398 13.73 -5.49 -8.81
CA ARG A 398 13.54 -6.92 -9.06
C ARG A 398 12.11 -7.40 -8.79
N ALA A 399 11.66 -8.38 -9.56
CA ALA A 399 10.55 -9.26 -9.21
C ALA A 399 11.11 -10.50 -8.48
N ILE A 400 10.60 -10.77 -7.29
CA ILE A 400 11.14 -11.80 -6.39
C ILE A 400 10.04 -12.78 -6.00
N LEU A 401 10.39 -14.07 -5.99
CA LEU A 401 9.57 -15.15 -5.43
C LEU A 401 10.21 -15.66 -4.14
N ASP A 402 9.46 -15.71 -3.03
CA ASP A 402 9.89 -16.31 -1.77
C ASP A 402 9.08 -17.58 -1.46
N VAL A 403 9.69 -18.74 -1.65
CA VAL A 403 9.06 -20.05 -1.49
C VAL A 403 9.16 -20.50 -0.03
N GLY A 404 8.00 -20.76 0.60
CA GLY A 404 7.94 -21.06 2.03
C GLY A 404 8.19 -19.81 2.87
N CYS A 405 7.63 -18.69 2.41
CA CYS A 405 7.88 -17.36 2.99
C CYS A 405 7.41 -17.25 4.46
N GLY A 406 6.55 -18.16 4.94
CA GLY A 406 5.91 -18.01 6.23
C GLY A 406 4.99 -16.79 6.21
N ASN A 407 5.10 -15.91 7.21
CA ASN A 407 4.27 -14.71 7.31
C ASN A 407 4.73 -13.53 6.45
N GLY A 408 5.69 -13.76 5.54
CA GLY A 408 6.16 -12.75 4.59
C GLY A 408 7.12 -11.70 5.17
N TYR A 409 7.69 -11.92 6.36
CA TYR A 409 8.71 -11.02 6.94
C TYR A 409 9.80 -10.63 5.92
N HIS A 410 10.39 -11.60 5.23
CA HIS A 410 11.44 -11.34 4.25
C HIS A 410 10.92 -10.67 2.98
N CYS A 411 9.67 -10.88 2.57
CA CYS A 411 9.06 -10.10 1.49
C CYS A 411 9.08 -8.60 1.82
N TRP A 412 8.75 -8.21 3.05
CA TRP A 412 8.83 -6.81 3.48
C TRP A 412 10.27 -6.27 3.44
N ARG A 413 11.25 -7.04 3.89
CA ARG A 413 12.67 -6.66 3.83
C ARG A 413 13.17 -6.50 2.39
N MET A 414 12.74 -7.36 1.47
CA MET A 414 13.03 -7.24 0.04
C MET A 414 12.48 -5.94 -0.55
N LEU A 415 11.27 -5.53 -0.15
CA LEU A 415 10.69 -4.23 -0.52
C LEU A 415 11.52 -3.06 0.04
N GLY A 416 12.03 -3.19 1.27
CA GLY A 416 12.94 -2.22 1.88
C GLY A 416 14.24 -2.00 1.09
N GLU A 417 14.70 -3.02 0.37
CA GLU A 417 15.85 -2.96 -0.55
C GLU A 417 15.46 -2.61 -2.00
N GLY A 418 14.23 -2.13 -2.21
CA GLY A 418 13.80 -1.57 -3.49
C GLY A 418 13.20 -2.57 -4.48
N ALA A 419 12.85 -3.78 -4.06
CA ALA A 419 12.17 -4.73 -4.94
C ALA A 419 10.91 -4.12 -5.57
N ARG A 420 10.73 -4.35 -6.88
CA ARG A 420 9.53 -3.91 -7.63
C ARG A 420 8.30 -4.70 -7.18
N LEU A 421 8.48 -5.98 -6.90
CA LEU A 421 7.43 -6.92 -6.52
C LEU A 421 8.05 -8.08 -5.74
N ALA A 422 7.49 -8.42 -4.57
CA ALA A 422 7.82 -9.63 -3.82
C ALA A 422 6.57 -10.49 -3.64
N ILE A 423 6.56 -11.69 -4.22
CA ILE A 423 5.51 -12.67 -4.05
C ILE A 423 6.04 -13.79 -3.17
N GLY A 424 5.49 -13.93 -1.97
CA GLY A 424 5.68 -15.10 -1.12
C GLY A 424 4.62 -16.16 -1.39
N ILE A 425 4.97 -17.42 -1.18
CA ILE A 425 4.00 -18.53 -1.13
C ILE A 425 4.14 -19.33 0.15
N ASP A 426 3.02 -19.64 0.79
CA ASP A 426 2.95 -20.54 1.93
C ASP A 426 1.53 -21.12 2.07
N PRO A 427 1.34 -22.44 2.17
CA PRO A 427 0.01 -23.03 2.31
C PRO A 427 -0.60 -22.84 3.72
N SER A 428 0.18 -22.40 4.71
CA SER A 428 -0.30 -22.18 6.08
C SER A 428 -1.15 -20.91 6.17
N LEU A 429 -2.47 -21.08 6.37
CA LEU A 429 -3.40 -19.96 6.46
C LEU A 429 -3.12 -19.03 7.66
N GLY A 430 -2.55 -19.54 8.75
CA GLY A 430 -2.15 -18.70 9.88
C GLY A 430 -1.10 -17.66 9.48
N PHE A 431 -0.12 -18.08 8.66
CA PHE A 431 0.90 -17.18 8.15
C PHE A 431 0.37 -16.20 7.10
N VAL A 432 -0.56 -16.64 6.24
CA VAL A 432 -1.26 -15.76 5.30
C VAL A 432 -2.01 -14.68 6.08
N CYS A 433 -2.74 -15.05 7.14
CA CYS A 433 -3.42 -14.08 8.00
C CYS A 433 -2.45 -13.11 8.71
N GLN A 434 -1.31 -13.59 9.22
CA GLN A 434 -0.27 -12.73 9.79
C GLN A 434 0.25 -11.71 8.76
N PHE A 435 0.50 -12.14 7.52
CA PHE A 435 0.89 -11.26 6.43
C PHE A 435 -0.17 -10.17 6.18
N PHE A 436 -1.44 -10.56 6.07
CA PHE A 436 -2.53 -9.60 5.87
C PHE A 436 -2.71 -8.66 7.06
N ALA A 437 -2.48 -9.12 8.29
CA ALA A 437 -2.47 -8.24 9.46
C ALA A 437 -1.41 -7.14 9.31
N MET A 438 -0.20 -7.46 8.84
CA MET A 438 0.83 -6.46 8.55
C MET A 438 0.46 -5.58 7.34
N GLN A 439 -0.07 -6.17 6.26
CA GLN A 439 -0.48 -5.44 5.06
C GLN A 439 -1.59 -4.40 5.33
N HIS A 440 -2.46 -4.64 6.31
CA HIS A 440 -3.47 -3.68 6.75
C HIS A 440 -2.86 -2.33 7.20
N PHE A 441 -1.68 -2.40 7.84
CA PHE A 441 -0.94 -1.25 8.35
C PHE A 441 0.09 -0.71 7.34
N ILE A 442 0.80 -1.61 6.64
CA ILE A 442 1.85 -1.23 5.68
C ILE A 442 1.24 -0.65 4.39
N ARG A 443 0.17 -1.26 3.89
CA ARG A 443 -0.57 -0.85 2.67
C ARG A 443 0.32 -0.66 1.44
N ASP A 444 1.32 -1.52 1.28
CA ASP A 444 2.18 -1.50 0.10
C ASP A 444 1.75 -2.63 -0.85
N SER A 445 1.23 -2.25 -2.01
CA SER A 445 0.73 -3.22 -3.00
C SER A 445 1.84 -4.07 -3.63
N ARG A 446 3.12 -3.85 -3.34
CA ARG A 446 4.23 -4.58 -3.97
C ARG A 446 4.60 -5.89 -3.27
N ALA A 447 4.04 -6.20 -2.11
CA ALA A 447 4.24 -7.48 -1.44
C ALA A 447 2.94 -8.28 -1.36
N TRP A 448 3.02 -9.59 -1.55
CA TRP A 448 1.88 -10.51 -1.44
C TRP A 448 2.32 -11.86 -0.90
N VAL A 449 1.47 -12.52 -0.10
CA VAL A 449 1.65 -13.94 0.28
C VAL A 449 0.46 -14.73 -0.22
N LEU A 450 0.70 -15.72 -1.09
CA LEU A 450 -0.34 -16.57 -1.66
C LEU A 450 -0.49 -17.85 -0.83
N PRO A 451 -1.73 -18.36 -0.60
CA PRO A 451 -2.01 -19.53 0.22
C PRO A 451 -1.77 -20.83 -0.57
N LEU A 452 -0.57 -20.98 -1.15
CA LEU A 452 -0.22 -22.02 -2.11
C LEU A 452 1.11 -22.69 -1.75
N GLY A 453 1.23 -23.99 -2.04
CA GLY A 453 2.52 -24.65 -2.16
C GLY A 453 3.15 -24.37 -3.52
N ILE A 454 4.45 -24.64 -3.67
CA ILE A 454 5.15 -24.41 -4.95
C ILE A 454 4.58 -25.27 -6.08
N GLU A 455 4.12 -26.49 -5.77
CA GLU A 455 3.41 -27.40 -6.68
C GLU A 455 2.07 -26.84 -7.21
N ASP A 456 1.45 -25.91 -6.47
CA ASP A 456 0.18 -25.30 -6.85
C ASP A 456 0.37 -23.99 -7.62
N LEU A 457 1.59 -23.50 -7.81
CA LEU A 457 1.84 -22.32 -8.63
C LEU A 457 1.61 -22.62 -10.12
N PRO A 458 0.95 -21.72 -10.88
CA PRO A 458 0.94 -21.82 -12.33
C PRO A 458 2.36 -21.65 -12.90
N PRO A 459 2.69 -22.29 -14.04
CA PRO A 459 3.97 -22.08 -14.70
C PRO A 459 4.21 -20.59 -15.01
N ALA A 460 5.43 -20.12 -14.76
CA ALA A 460 5.87 -18.75 -15.06
C ALA A 460 7.35 -18.74 -15.42
N PRO A 461 7.72 -19.34 -16.57
CA PRO A 461 9.12 -19.47 -16.96
C PRO A 461 9.78 -18.11 -17.13
N GLY A 462 10.88 -17.90 -16.42
CA GLY A 462 11.65 -16.66 -16.52
C GLY A 462 10.99 -15.42 -15.94
N ALA A 463 10.00 -15.58 -15.06
CA ALA A 463 9.23 -14.45 -14.54
C ALA A 463 9.90 -13.70 -13.38
N PHE A 464 10.85 -14.33 -12.69
CA PHE A 464 11.49 -13.77 -11.50
C PHE A 464 12.97 -13.51 -11.72
N ASP A 465 13.43 -12.38 -11.20
CA ASP A 465 14.85 -11.96 -11.19
C ASP A 465 15.64 -12.71 -10.11
N THR A 466 14.99 -12.95 -8.96
CA THR A 466 15.56 -13.66 -7.82
C THR A 466 14.50 -14.59 -7.21
N VAL A 467 14.89 -15.80 -6.83
CA VAL A 467 14.02 -16.76 -6.15
C VAL A 467 14.68 -17.17 -4.83
N PHE A 468 13.93 -17.08 -3.73
CA PHE A 468 14.33 -17.54 -2.41
C PHE A 468 13.63 -18.86 -2.08
N SER A 469 14.37 -19.78 -1.46
CA SER A 469 13.82 -20.98 -0.83
C SER A 469 14.56 -21.22 0.48
N MET A 470 14.03 -20.65 1.57
CA MET A 470 14.67 -20.67 2.88
C MET A 470 13.88 -21.51 3.88
N GLY A 471 14.46 -22.63 4.31
CA GLY A 471 13.85 -23.55 5.25
C GLY A 471 12.85 -24.53 4.64
N VAL A 472 12.93 -24.80 3.33
CA VAL A 472 11.97 -25.64 2.61
C VAL A 472 12.55 -26.98 2.15
N LEU A 473 13.79 -27.01 1.67
CA LEU A 473 14.36 -28.18 0.97
C LEU A 473 14.30 -29.47 1.79
N TYR A 474 14.60 -29.40 3.09
CA TYR A 474 14.59 -30.57 3.98
C TYR A 474 13.18 -31.15 4.22
N HIS A 475 12.11 -30.44 3.85
CA HIS A 475 10.74 -30.96 3.87
C HIS A 475 10.30 -31.61 2.55
N ARG A 476 11.13 -31.55 1.50
CA ARG A 476 10.79 -32.08 0.17
C ARG A 476 11.28 -33.52 0.02
N LYS A 477 10.38 -34.37 -0.49
CA LYS A 477 10.67 -35.78 -0.81
C LYS A 477 11.67 -35.94 -1.94
N SER A 478 11.70 -34.99 -2.89
CA SER A 478 12.61 -34.98 -4.02
C SER A 478 13.35 -33.63 -4.04
N PRO A 479 14.60 -33.57 -3.53
CA PRO A 479 15.35 -32.31 -3.47
C PRO A 479 15.73 -31.79 -4.87
N ILE A 480 16.00 -32.68 -5.81
CA ILE A 480 16.36 -32.32 -7.19
C ILE A 480 15.18 -31.71 -7.92
N GLU A 481 14.00 -32.34 -7.87
CA GLU A 481 12.78 -31.77 -8.49
C GLU A 481 12.42 -30.41 -7.88
N HIS A 482 12.63 -30.23 -6.57
CA HIS A 482 12.43 -28.94 -5.92
C HIS A 482 13.38 -27.86 -6.48
N ILE A 483 14.66 -28.17 -6.61
CA ILE A 483 15.64 -27.24 -7.21
C ILE A 483 15.29 -26.93 -8.66
N GLU A 484 14.95 -27.93 -9.47
CA GLU A 484 14.53 -27.74 -10.86
C GLU A 484 13.27 -26.87 -10.96
N GLN A 485 12.31 -27.06 -10.06
CA GLN A 485 11.11 -26.25 -9.98
C GLN A 485 11.41 -24.79 -9.62
N LEU A 486 12.30 -24.55 -8.65
CA LEU A 486 12.78 -23.19 -8.33
C LEU A 486 13.45 -22.55 -9.55
N CYS A 487 14.33 -23.28 -10.24
CA CYS A 487 15.02 -22.81 -11.44
C CYS A 487 14.04 -22.47 -12.57
N SER A 488 12.93 -23.20 -12.68
CA SER A 488 11.93 -22.95 -13.73
C SER A 488 11.31 -21.55 -13.67
N PHE A 489 11.31 -20.90 -12.50
CA PHE A 489 10.77 -19.55 -12.32
C PHE A 489 11.80 -18.44 -12.59
N LEU A 490 13.09 -18.77 -12.60
CA LEU A 490 14.16 -17.81 -12.80
C LEU A 490 14.32 -17.44 -14.27
N ARG A 491 14.52 -16.15 -14.53
CA ARG A 491 15.00 -15.71 -15.85
C ARG A 491 16.44 -16.17 -16.09
N PRO A 492 16.92 -16.21 -17.35
CA PRO A 492 18.34 -16.41 -17.62
C PRO A 492 19.20 -15.38 -16.85
N GLY A 493 20.23 -15.87 -16.14
CA GLY A 493 21.06 -15.04 -15.25
C GLY A 493 20.33 -14.51 -14.02
N GLY A 494 19.19 -15.07 -13.66
CA GLY A 494 18.50 -14.82 -12.39
C GLY A 494 19.21 -15.50 -11.22
N GLU A 495 18.97 -15.00 -10.01
CA GLU A 495 19.67 -15.43 -8.81
C GLU A 495 18.80 -16.38 -7.95
N LEU A 496 19.31 -17.57 -7.64
CA LEU A 496 18.72 -18.49 -6.66
C LEU A 496 19.39 -18.29 -5.30
N VAL A 497 18.58 -18.12 -4.26
CA VAL A 497 19.02 -18.09 -2.86
C VAL A 497 18.37 -19.26 -2.14
N ILE A 498 19.18 -20.26 -1.76
CA ILE A 498 18.69 -21.44 -1.04
C ILE A 498 19.27 -21.49 0.36
N GLU A 499 18.42 -21.69 1.36
CA GLU A 499 18.81 -21.91 2.74
C GLU A 499 18.12 -23.17 3.28
N THR A 500 18.90 -24.06 3.87
CA THR A 500 18.39 -25.33 4.40
C THR A 500 19.25 -25.84 5.56
N LEU A 501 18.72 -26.80 6.30
CA LEU A 501 19.50 -27.62 7.21
C LEU A 501 20.61 -28.36 6.44
N VAL A 502 21.80 -28.42 7.05
CA VAL A 502 22.97 -29.14 6.56
C VAL A 502 23.67 -29.89 7.70
N VAL A 503 24.55 -30.82 7.35
CA VAL A 503 25.42 -31.57 8.28
C VAL A 503 26.86 -31.57 7.79
N ASP A 504 27.82 -31.85 8.68
CA ASP A 504 29.19 -32.11 8.27
C ASP A 504 29.30 -33.42 7.50
N GLY A 505 30.09 -33.41 6.41
CA GLY A 505 30.39 -34.59 5.63
C GLY A 505 30.99 -34.26 4.26
N PRO A 506 31.58 -35.26 3.58
CA PRO A 506 32.12 -35.08 2.24
C PRO A 506 31.00 -34.87 1.20
N GLU A 507 31.38 -34.53 -0.02
CA GLU A 507 30.48 -34.59 -1.19
C GLU A 507 29.88 -36.01 -1.32
N GLY A 508 28.57 -36.07 -1.59
CA GLY A 508 27.79 -37.31 -1.65
C GLY A 508 27.15 -37.72 -0.30
N TYR A 509 27.50 -37.07 0.80
CA TYR A 509 26.88 -37.34 2.11
C TYR A 509 25.59 -36.53 2.33
N SER A 510 24.55 -37.22 2.82
CA SER A 510 23.31 -36.63 3.32
C SER A 510 22.75 -37.46 4.46
N LEU A 511 22.35 -36.79 5.54
CA LEU A 511 21.60 -37.41 6.63
C LEU A 511 20.11 -37.49 6.24
N ILE A 512 19.49 -38.63 6.52
CA ILE A 512 18.05 -38.83 6.49
C ILE A 512 17.64 -39.37 7.86
N PRO A 513 16.90 -38.61 8.69
CA PRO A 513 16.47 -39.08 10.00
C PRO A 513 15.48 -40.24 9.88
N HIS A 514 15.49 -41.17 10.83
CA HIS A 514 14.62 -42.35 10.80
C HIS A 514 13.13 -42.01 11.04
N ASP A 515 12.84 -41.07 11.94
CA ASP A 515 11.48 -40.60 12.25
C ASP A 515 11.46 -39.08 12.40
N ARG A 516 12.25 -38.58 13.36
CA ARG A 516 12.29 -37.15 13.70
C ARG A 516 13.69 -36.60 13.71
N TYR A 517 13.76 -35.30 13.46
CA TYR A 517 14.96 -34.49 13.62
C TYR A 517 14.57 -33.20 14.33
N ALA A 518 15.13 -32.94 15.52
CA ALA A 518 14.78 -31.77 16.33
C ALA A 518 13.26 -31.66 16.54
N LYS A 519 12.62 -32.79 16.91
CA LYS A 519 11.18 -33.05 17.04
C LYS A 519 10.34 -32.90 15.77
N MET A 520 10.88 -32.32 14.69
CA MET A 520 10.17 -32.15 13.43
C MET A 520 9.88 -33.50 12.78
N ARG A 521 8.65 -33.64 12.29
CA ARG A 521 8.26 -34.72 11.36
C ARG A 521 8.53 -34.28 9.92
N ASN A 522 8.48 -35.23 8.99
CA ASN A 522 8.61 -34.97 7.54
C ASN A 522 9.91 -34.24 7.18
N VAL A 523 11.01 -34.61 7.83
CA VAL A 523 12.36 -34.19 7.44
C VAL A 523 12.96 -35.30 6.60
N TRP A 524 13.40 -34.97 5.38
CA TRP A 524 13.89 -35.93 4.39
C TRP A 524 15.41 -35.84 4.25
N PHE A 525 15.91 -34.89 3.47
CA PHE A 525 17.33 -34.79 3.17
C PHE A 525 17.97 -33.61 3.89
N ILE A 526 19.01 -33.90 4.67
CA ILE A 526 19.91 -32.91 5.27
C ILE A 526 21.31 -33.15 4.66
N PRO A 527 21.65 -32.50 3.55
CA PRO A 527 22.90 -32.74 2.84
C PRO A 527 24.10 -32.11 3.55
N SER A 528 25.30 -32.59 3.23
CA SER A 528 26.50 -31.78 3.43
C SER A 528 26.52 -30.61 2.45
N VAL A 529 27.22 -29.52 2.80
CA VAL A 529 27.36 -28.36 1.91
C VAL A 529 27.91 -28.75 0.53
N PRO A 530 29.00 -29.52 0.39
CA PRO A 530 29.49 -29.95 -0.93
C PRO A 530 28.47 -30.76 -1.72
N THR A 531 27.65 -31.57 -1.05
CA THR A 531 26.56 -32.33 -1.70
C THR A 531 25.48 -31.41 -2.25
N LEU A 532 25.08 -30.37 -1.48
CA LEU A 532 24.11 -29.39 -1.95
C LEU A 532 24.66 -28.58 -3.13
N GLU A 533 25.91 -28.16 -3.08
CA GLU A 533 26.58 -27.48 -4.21
C GLU A 533 26.62 -28.37 -5.46
N LEU A 534 26.91 -29.67 -5.29
CA LEU A 534 26.84 -30.63 -6.39
C LEU A 534 25.42 -30.76 -6.96
N TRP A 535 24.37 -30.82 -6.13
CA TRP A 535 22.98 -30.88 -6.59
C TRP A 535 22.61 -29.65 -7.41
N LEU A 536 22.94 -28.45 -6.93
CA LEU A 536 22.70 -27.20 -7.65
C LEU A 536 23.42 -27.20 -9.01
N LYS A 537 24.69 -27.64 -9.04
CA LYS A 537 25.48 -27.76 -10.28
C LYS A 537 24.83 -28.75 -11.26
N ARG A 538 24.30 -29.86 -10.77
CA ARG A 538 23.62 -30.87 -11.58
C ARG A 538 22.30 -30.38 -12.15
N CYS A 539 21.62 -29.46 -11.47
CA CYS A 539 20.43 -28.75 -11.97
C CYS A 539 20.77 -27.60 -12.94
N GLY A 540 22.04 -27.42 -13.31
CA GLY A 540 22.47 -26.46 -14.34
C GLY A 540 22.86 -25.07 -13.82
N LEU A 541 22.78 -24.84 -12.51
CA LEU A 541 23.16 -23.57 -11.90
C LEU A 541 24.68 -23.34 -11.95
N LYS A 542 25.07 -22.06 -11.97
CA LYS A 542 26.45 -21.58 -12.08
C LYS A 542 26.80 -20.65 -10.92
N ASN A 543 28.08 -20.31 -10.80
CA ASN A 543 28.61 -19.38 -9.78
C ASN A 543 28.15 -19.72 -8.35
N ILE A 544 28.06 -21.02 -8.06
CA ILE A 544 27.55 -21.54 -6.79
C ILE A 544 28.53 -21.17 -5.69
N ARG A 545 28.01 -20.53 -4.64
CA ARG A 545 28.80 -20.08 -3.50
C ARG A 545 28.03 -20.25 -2.21
N THR A 546 28.62 -20.98 -1.27
CA THR A 546 28.18 -20.98 0.12
C THR A 546 28.62 -19.67 0.77
N VAL A 547 27.64 -18.84 1.15
CA VAL A 547 27.89 -17.48 1.66
C VAL A 547 27.75 -17.38 3.17
N ASP A 548 26.96 -18.25 3.77
CA ASP A 548 26.83 -18.37 5.21
C ASP A 548 26.70 -19.85 5.60
N ARG A 549 27.29 -20.20 6.75
CA ARG A 549 27.14 -21.52 7.37
C ARG A 549 27.20 -21.34 8.88
N CYS A 550 26.05 -21.45 9.53
CA CYS A 550 25.91 -21.13 10.95
C CYS A 550 25.18 -22.25 11.70
N ALA A 551 25.69 -22.59 12.89
CA ALA A 551 24.90 -23.37 13.85
C ALA A 551 23.74 -22.50 14.34
N THR A 552 22.53 -23.07 14.40
CA THR A 552 21.37 -22.31 14.90
C THR A 552 21.54 -22.13 16.40
N SER A 553 21.58 -20.89 16.88
CA SER A 553 21.71 -20.61 18.31
C SER A 553 20.35 -20.52 18.99
N THR A 554 20.31 -20.79 20.30
CA THR A 554 19.11 -20.58 21.14
C THR A 554 18.79 -19.10 21.36
N GLU A 555 19.67 -18.18 20.95
CA GLU A 555 19.36 -16.75 20.91
C GLU A 555 18.63 -16.37 19.62
N GLU A 556 18.92 -17.07 18.51
CA GLU A 556 18.30 -16.86 17.21
C GLU A 556 16.92 -17.53 17.11
N GLN A 557 16.75 -18.72 17.71
CA GLN A 557 15.48 -19.45 17.75
C GLN A 557 15.10 -19.82 19.19
N ARG A 558 14.01 -19.24 19.70
CA ARG A 558 13.55 -19.44 21.08
C ARG A 558 12.07 -19.12 21.24
N SER A 559 11.47 -19.66 22.30
CA SER A 559 10.11 -19.28 22.71
C SER A 559 10.07 -17.84 23.21
N THR A 560 8.94 -17.18 22.99
CA THR A 560 8.66 -15.79 23.37
C THR A 560 7.21 -15.64 23.79
N ASP A 561 6.80 -14.45 24.23
CA ASP A 561 5.39 -14.14 24.49
C ASP A 561 4.48 -14.24 23.24
N TRP A 562 5.08 -14.26 22.05
CA TRP A 562 4.39 -14.39 20.76
C TRP A 562 4.53 -15.79 20.13
N MET A 563 5.39 -16.65 20.69
CA MET A 563 5.53 -18.05 20.34
C MET A 563 5.83 -18.87 21.61
N THR A 564 4.78 -19.35 22.27
CA THR A 564 4.84 -20.00 23.59
C THR A 564 4.90 -21.53 23.54
N TYR A 565 5.00 -22.12 22.34
CA TYR A 565 5.24 -23.55 22.19
C TYR A 565 6.73 -23.88 22.36
N GLU A 566 7.06 -25.18 22.35
CA GLU A 566 8.46 -25.64 22.35
C GLU A 566 9.25 -25.02 21.19
N SER A 567 10.51 -24.71 21.44
CA SER A 567 11.46 -24.14 20.47
C SER A 567 12.83 -24.83 20.55
N LEU A 568 13.87 -24.25 19.93
CA LEU A 568 15.18 -24.89 19.80
C LEU A 568 15.77 -25.44 21.11
N PRO A 569 15.72 -24.72 22.27
CA PRO A 569 16.21 -25.27 23.53
C PRO A 569 15.58 -26.62 23.90
N ASP A 570 14.31 -26.84 23.55
CA ASP A 570 13.57 -28.08 23.82
C ASP A 570 13.86 -29.20 22.80
N PHE A 571 14.56 -28.88 21.72
CA PHE A 571 14.88 -29.78 20.62
C PHE A 571 16.31 -30.31 20.66
N LEU A 572 17.16 -29.72 21.50
CA LEU A 572 18.55 -30.13 21.71
C LEU A 572 18.66 -31.15 22.86
N ASP A 573 19.72 -31.94 22.85
CA ASP A 573 20.05 -32.83 23.98
C ASP A 573 20.45 -31.97 25.21
N PRO A 574 19.77 -32.08 26.35
CA PRO A 574 20.07 -31.31 27.56
C PRO A 574 21.48 -31.52 28.11
N ALA A 575 22.11 -32.65 27.79
CA ALA A 575 23.48 -32.98 28.19
C ALA A 575 24.54 -32.57 27.16
N ASP A 576 24.15 -32.37 25.90
CA ASP A 576 25.06 -32.07 24.79
C ASP A 576 24.36 -31.26 23.68
N ALA A 577 24.43 -29.93 23.77
CA ALA A 577 23.80 -29.02 22.81
C ALA A 577 24.34 -29.14 21.36
N SER A 578 25.41 -29.92 21.12
CA SER A 578 25.86 -30.25 19.76
C SER A 578 24.98 -31.31 19.08
N LYS A 579 23.99 -31.88 19.80
CA LYS A 579 23.06 -32.87 19.31
C LYS A 579 21.60 -32.45 19.47
N THR A 580 20.73 -33.01 18.62
CA THR A 580 19.28 -33.00 18.84
C THR A 580 18.89 -33.97 19.95
N ILE A 581 17.68 -33.84 20.48
CA ILE A 581 17.13 -34.76 21.48
C ILE A 581 17.05 -36.22 20.99
N GLU A 582 17.03 -36.44 19.67
CA GLU A 582 17.08 -37.77 19.04
C GLU A 582 18.52 -38.31 18.85
N GLY A 583 19.55 -37.54 19.22
CA GLY A 583 20.96 -37.91 19.09
C GLY A 583 21.59 -37.61 17.73
N HIS A 584 20.89 -36.92 16.83
CA HIS A 584 21.46 -36.43 15.56
C HIS A 584 22.34 -35.19 15.80
N PRO A 585 23.21 -34.79 14.86
CA PRO A 585 23.88 -33.49 14.92
C PRO A 585 22.87 -32.34 15.07
N ALA A 586 23.18 -31.33 15.88
CA ALA A 586 22.31 -30.18 16.10
C ALA A 586 22.06 -29.38 14.80
N PRO A 587 20.93 -28.65 14.71
CA PRO A 587 20.56 -27.89 13.52
C PRO A 587 21.62 -26.87 13.07
N GLN A 588 22.25 -27.16 11.95
CA GLN A 588 23.11 -26.23 11.25
C GLN A 588 22.46 -25.82 9.93
N ARG A 589 22.59 -24.55 9.56
CA ARG A 589 22.02 -23.99 8.33
C ARG A 589 23.13 -23.47 7.43
N ALA A 590 22.95 -23.63 6.13
CA ALA A 590 23.80 -23.00 5.13
C ALA A 590 22.96 -22.19 4.14
N VAL A 591 23.49 -21.04 3.73
CA VAL A 591 22.94 -20.24 2.64
C VAL A 591 23.85 -20.37 1.44
N ILE A 592 23.29 -20.80 0.33
CA ILE A 592 23.99 -20.94 -0.95
C ILE A 592 23.30 -20.05 -1.98
N ILE A 593 24.10 -19.31 -2.73
CA ILE A 593 23.64 -18.46 -3.83
C ILE A 593 24.21 -19.00 -5.14
N ALA A 594 23.39 -19.02 -6.19
CA ALA A 594 23.77 -19.47 -7.52
C ALA A 594 23.00 -18.73 -8.63
N ASP A 595 23.52 -18.75 -9.85
CA ASP A 595 22.91 -18.11 -11.02
C ASP A 595 22.31 -19.16 -11.99
N ALA A 596 21.15 -18.85 -12.57
CA ALA A 596 20.44 -19.66 -13.57
C ALA A 596 21.07 -19.60 -14.98
#